data_AF-A0A8J6LQJ5-F1
#
_entry.id   AF-A0A8J6LQJ5-F1
#
_cell.length_a   1.000
_cell.length_b   1.000
_cell.length_c   1.000
_cell.angle_alpha   90.00
_cell.angle_beta   90.00
_cell.angle_gamma   90.00
#
_symmetry.space_group_name_H-M   'P 1'
#
loop_
_entity.id
_entity.type
_entity.pdbx_description
1 polymer ?
#
loop_
_entity_poly.entity_id
_entity_poly.type
_entity_poly.pdbx_seq_one_letter_code
_entity_poly.pdbx_strand_id
1 'polypeptide(L)'
;MLSGGPGESGASFYTRIEEFQARFPGYDVFIPDHRGTGRSARLCEGETVQSAAGSQLAGQEFGPCFGEVWENADRTKAFSMTNAAYDLDRLIAEFGGSGPRYVYGISYGTGLALRFGQLHQERVDGLVLD
;
A
#
# COMPACT_ATOMS: atom_id res chain seq x y z
N MET A 1 -6.60 4.43 3.67
CA MET A 1 -5.65 5.52 3.33
C MET A 1 -4.43 4.89 2.71
N LEU A 2 -3.99 5.39 1.55
CA LEU A 2 -2.93 4.79 0.73
C LEU A 2 -1.67 5.66 0.81
N SER A 3 -0.56 5.09 1.26
CA SER A 3 0.74 5.79 1.34
C SER A 3 1.37 6.02 -0.04
N GLY A 4 2.36 6.91 -0.08
CA GLY A 4 3.09 7.28 -1.28
C GLY A 4 4.34 6.44 -1.53
N GLY A 5 5.41 7.11 -1.96
CA GLY A 5 6.68 6.49 -2.35
C GLY A 5 6.87 6.42 -3.87
N PRO A 6 6.69 5.24 -4.53
CA PRO A 6 6.21 3.95 -4.02
C PRO A 6 7.14 3.28 -3.01
N GLY A 7 6.67 2.22 -2.35
CA GLY A 7 7.44 1.45 -1.36
C GLY A 7 7.23 1.89 0.09
N GLU A 8 6.50 2.99 0.30
CA GLU A 8 6.21 3.51 1.63
C GLU A 8 5.17 2.63 2.36
N SER A 9 5.41 2.37 3.64
CA SER A 9 4.48 1.63 4.49
C SER A 9 3.28 2.49 4.88
N GLY A 10 2.13 1.86 5.09
CA GLY A 10 0.98 2.45 5.77
C GLY A 10 1.32 3.00 7.16
N ALA A 11 2.37 2.45 7.80
CA ALA A 11 2.86 2.93 9.09
C ALA A 11 3.28 4.41 9.07
N SER A 12 3.54 5.02 7.90
CA SER A 12 3.83 6.45 7.82
C SER A 12 2.67 7.34 8.27
N PHE A 13 1.44 6.83 8.27
CA PHE A 13 0.27 7.53 8.82
C PHE A 13 0.10 7.36 10.33
N TYR A 14 0.84 6.47 11.00
CA TYR A 14 0.60 6.17 12.42
C TYR A 14 0.83 7.37 13.34
N THR A 15 1.75 8.26 12.98
CA THR A 15 2.00 9.50 13.72
C THR A 15 0.85 10.51 13.64
N ARG A 16 -0.11 10.30 12.74
CA ARG A 16 -1.30 11.15 12.53
C ARG A 16 -2.62 10.43 12.81
N ILE A 17 -2.59 9.24 13.38
CA ILE A 17 -3.81 8.43 13.55
C ILE A 17 -4.83 9.11 14.46
N GLU A 18 -4.38 9.78 15.53
CA GLU A 18 -5.24 10.53 16.45
C GLU A 18 -5.91 11.73 15.74
N GLU A 19 -5.19 12.41 14.85
CA GLU A 19 -5.73 13.51 14.05
C GLU A 19 -6.81 13.00 13.09
N PHE A 20 -6.58 11.87 12.42
CA PHE A 20 -7.59 11.28 11.55
C PHE A 20 -8.83 10.82 12.31
N GLN A 21 -8.66 10.18 13.47
CA GLN A 21 -9.78 9.78 14.33
C GLN A 21 -10.60 11.00 14.78
N ALA A 22 -9.94 12.10 15.17
CA ALA A 22 -10.61 13.34 15.57
C ALA A 22 -11.33 14.02 14.40
N ARG A 23 -10.74 13.98 13.19
CA ARG A 23 -11.33 14.62 12.00
C ARG A 23 -12.47 13.81 11.39
N PHE A 24 -12.46 12.49 11.57
CA PHE A 24 -13.41 11.54 11.01
C PHE A 24 -14.06 10.65 12.09
N PRO A 25 -14.73 11.22 13.11
CA PRO A 25 -15.19 10.49 14.30
C PRO A 25 -16.31 9.45 14.04
N GLY A 26 -16.83 9.37 12.82
CA GLY A 26 -17.84 8.40 12.39
C GLY A 26 -17.34 7.41 11.34
N TYR A 27 -16.03 7.33 11.11
CA TYR A 27 -15.42 6.44 10.13
C TYR A 27 -14.41 5.51 10.78
N ASP A 28 -14.40 4.25 10.34
CA ASP A 28 -13.27 3.36 10.56
C ASP A 28 -12.13 3.76 9.63
N VAL A 29 -10.94 4.01 10.21
CA VAL A 29 -9.75 4.43 9.45
C VAL A 29 -8.88 3.21 9.17
N PHE A 30 -8.93 2.71 7.94
CA PHE A 30 -8.07 1.62 7.47
C PHE A 30 -6.81 2.15 6.80
N ILE A 31 -5.65 1.64 7.22
CA ILE A 31 -4.33 2.05 6.73
C ILE A 31 -3.51 0.79 6.37
N PRO A 32 -3.74 0.20 5.19
CA PRO A 32 -3.03 -1.00 4.78
C PRO A 32 -1.59 -0.71 4.35
N ASP A 33 -0.72 -1.69 4.59
CA ASP A 33 0.50 -1.86 3.80
C ASP A 33 0.12 -2.51 2.47
N HIS A 34 0.38 -1.85 1.35
CA HIS A 34 0.16 -2.45 0.04
C HIS A 34 1.19 -3.56 -0.25
N ARG A 35 0.91 -4.42 -1.22
CA ARG A 35 1.90 -5.41 -1.68
C ARG A 35 3.23 -4.72 -1.99
N GLY A 36 4.33 -5.26 -1.50
CA GLY A 36 5.66 -4.65 -1.65
C GLY A 36 6.05 -3.71 -0.50
N THR A 37 5.16 -3.38 0.45
CA THR A 37 5.44 -2.39 1.48
C THR A 37 5.27 -2.94 2.90
N GLY A 38 5.88 -2.25 3.86
CA GLY A 38 5.73 -2.49 5.30
C GLY A 38 5.85 -3.95 5.70
N ARG A 39 4.80 -4.49 6.33
CA ARG A 39 4.75 -5.88 6.82
C ARG A 39 3.91 -6.82 5.96
N SER A 40 3.43 -6.38 4.79
CA SER A 40 2.63 -7.21 3.88
C SER A 40 3.49 -8.25 3.15
N ALA A 41 4.26 -7.82 2.15
CA ALA A 41 5.21 -8.67 1.44
C ALA A 41 6.32 -7.79 0.88
N ARG A 42 7.57 -8.25 0.93
CA ARG A 42 8.72 -7.55 0.35
C ARG A 42 9.04 -8.05 -1.04
N LEU A 43 9.62 -7.19 -1.87
CA LEU A 43 10.01 -7.59 -3.22
C LEU A 43 11.20 -8.54 -3.15
N CYS A 44 12.13 -8.28 -2.23
CA CYS A 44 13.34 -9.05 -2.01
C CYS A 44 13.49 -9.47 -0.53
N GLU A 45 14.15 -10.61 -0.30
CA GLU A 45 14.42 -11.13 1.06
C GLU A 45 15.33 -10.20 1.87
N GLY A 46 16.17 -9.40 1.20
CA GLY A 46 17.05 -8.42 1.86
C GLY A 46 16.34 -7.22 2.50
N GLU A 47 15.06 -6.96 2.20
CA GLU A 47 14.30 -5.83 2.75
C GLU A 47 13.79 -6.10 4.18
N THR A 48 14.70 -6.30 5.11
CA THR A 48 14.39 -6.66 6.50
C THR A 48 14.59 -5.49 7.45
N VAL A 49 13.84 -5.43 8.56
CA VAL A 49 14.05 -4.38 9.58
C VAL A 49 15.43 -4.45 10.25
N GLN A 50 16.14 -5.57 10.08
CA GLN A 50 17.48 -5.82 10.60
C GLN A 50 18.60 -5.33 9.66
N SER A 51 18.27 -4.88 8.44
CA SER A 51 19.24 -4.30 7.51
C SER A 51 19.82 -2.98 8.04
N ALA A 52 20.98 -2.58 7.49
CA ALA A 52 21.63 -1.32 7.86
C ALA A 52 20.76 -0.08 7.57
N ALA A 53 19.89 -0.14 6.56
CA ALA A 53 18.93 0.91 6.22
C ALA A 53 17.49 0.56 6.66
N GLY A 54 17.34 -0.37 7.61
CA GLY A 54 16.04 -0.93 7.96
C GLY A 54 15.40 -1.63 6.77
N SER A 55 14.08 -1.56 6.61
CA SER A 55 13.42 -2.26 5.51
C SER A 55 13.66 -1.68 4.10
N GLN A 56 14.59 -0.73 3.96
CA GLN A 56 15.07 -0.26 2.65
C GLN A 56 16.35 -1.01 2.27
N LEU A 57 16.56 -1.17 0.96
CA LEU A 57 17.81 -1.72 0.43
C LEU A 57 18.93 -0.68 0.55
N ALA A 58 20.13 -1.13 0.91
CA ALA A 58 21.33 -0.33 0.96
C ALA A 58 22.56 -1.07 0.43
N GLY A 59 23.40 -0.33 -0.31
CA GLY A 59 24.74 -0.78 -0.71
C GLY A 59 24.74 -2.13 -1.42
N GLN A 60 25.30 -3.14 -0.76
CA GLN A 60 25.49 -4.48 -1.33
C GLN A 60 24.19 -5.30 -1.43
N GLU A 61 23.08 -4.83 -0.86
CA GLU A 61 21.78 -5.52 -0.90
C GLU A 61 21.10 -5.40 -2.27
N PHE A 62 21.47 -4.39 -3.08
CA PHE A 62 20.88 -4.18 -4.41
C PHE A 62 21.19 -5.33 -5.38
N GLY A 63 22.43 -5.83 -5.41
CA GLY A 63 22.84 -6.89 -6.32
C GLY A 63 22.03 -8.18 -6.16
N PRO A 64 22.01 -8.78 -4.95
CA PRO A 64 21.17 -9.94 -4.65
C PRO A 64 19.68 -9.69 -4.92
N CYS A 65 19.13 -8.54 -4.53
CA CYS A 65 17.73 -8.22 -4.78
C CYS A 65 17.40 -8.17 -6.28
N PHE A 66 18.24 -7.57 -7.11
CA PHE A 66 18.03 -7.62 -8.56
C PHE A 66 18.11 -9.04 -9.11
N GLY A 67 19.02 -9.87 -8.60
CA GLY A 67 19.08 -11.29 -8.89
C GLY A 67 17.75 -12.00 -8.59
N GLU A 68 17.25 -11.85 -7.36
CA GLU A 68 15.96 -12.41 -6.93
C GLU A 68 14.79 -11.96 -7.81
N VAL A 69 14.75 -10.67 -8.15
CA VAL A 69 13.72 -10.08 -9.01
C VAL A 69 13.69 -10.74 -10.39
N TRP A 70 14.86 -11.01 -10.98
CA TRP A 70 14.97 -11.65 -12.29
C TRP A 70 14.70 -13.15 -12.24
N GLU A 71 15.25 -13.83 -11.24
CA GLU A 71 15.06 -15.26 -11.03
C GLU A 71 13.58 -15.59 -10.74
N ASN A 72 12.87 -14.69 -10.07
CA ASN A 72 11.46 -14.83 -9.70
C ASN A 72 10.53 -13.91 -10.51
N ALA A 73 10.79 -13.75 -11.81
CA ALA A 73 10.10 -12.77 -12.65
C ALA A 73 8.56 -12.82 -12.58
N ASP A 74 7.95 -14.00 -12.48
CA ASP A 74 6.49 -14.13 -12.38
C ASP A 74 5.94 -13.61 -11.05
N ARG A 75 6.67 -13.87 -9.94
CA ARG A 75 6.37 -13.26 -8.65
C ARG A 75 6.57 -11.75 -8.72
N THR A 76 7.66 -11.27 -9.32
CA THR A 76 7.95 -9.83 -9.47
C THR A 76 6.83 -9.11 -10.21
N LYS A 77 6.32 -9.66 -11.31
CA LYS A 77 5.18 -9.08 -12.06
C LYS A 77 3.92 -8.96 -11.20
N ALA A 78 3.79 -9.74 -10.13
CA ALA A 78 2.68 -9.61 -9.21
C ALA A 78 2.74 -8.31 -8.38
N PHE A 79 3.90 -7.70 -8.18
CA PHE A 79 4.09 -6.41 -7.51
C PHE A 79 3.80 -5.25 -8.46
N SER A 80 2.55 -5.17 -8.93
CA SER A 80 2.08 -4.10 -9.80
C SER A 80 1.00 -3.26 -9.14
N MET A 81 0.89 -2.00 -9.56
CA MET A 81 -0.20 -1.11 -9.14
C MET A 81 -1.58 -1.70 -9.44
N THR A 82 -1.72 -2.44 -10.56
CA THR A 82 -2.97 -3.14 -10.91
C THR A 82 -3.34 -4.19 -9.86
N ASN A 83 -2.39 -5.02 -9.43
CA ASN A 83 -2.69 -6.02 -8.42
C ASN A 83 -2.87 -5.41 -7.02
N ALA A 84 -2.15 -4.33 -6.70
CA ALA A 84 -2.39 -3.57 -5.48
C ALA A 84 -3.81 -2.96 -5.46
N ALA A 85 -4.34 -2.55 -6.61
CA ALA A 85 -5.72 -2.08 -6.72
C ALA A 85 -6.73 -3.21 -6.48
N TYR A 86 -6.48 -4.42 -6.98
CA TYR A 86 -7.31 -5.59 -6.64
C TYR A 86 -7.22 -5.96 -5.16
N ASP A 87 -6.06 -5.81 -4.52
CA ASP A 87 -5.97 -6.00 -3.06
C ASP A 87 -6.83 -4.99 -2.31
N LEU A 88 -6.82 -3.73 -2.74
CA LEU A 88 -7.63 -2.68 -2.13
C LEU A 88 -9.14 -3.00 -2.27
N ASP A 89 -9.58 -3.43 -3.45
CA ASP A 89 -10.96 -3.87 -3.68
C ASP A 89 -11.34 -5.03 -2.75
N ARG A 90 -10.46 -6.02 -2.61
CA ARG A 90 -10.65 -7.13 -1.67
C ARG A 90 -10.73 -6.68 -0.22
N LEU A 91 -9.86 -5.75 0.21
CA LEU A 91 -9.89 -5.21 1.57
C LEU A 91 -11.18 -4.43 1.85
N ILE A 92 -11.69 -3.68 0.86
CA ILE A 92 -12.97 -2.98 0.98
C ILE A 92 -14.13 -3.98 1.06
N ALA A 93 -14.08 -5.08 0.30
CA ALA A 93 -15.11 -6.13 0.37
C ALA A 93 -15.12 -6.83 1.74
N GLU A 94 -13.94 -7.11 2.30
CA GLU A 94 -13.76 -7.85 3.54
C GLU A 94 -14.09 -7.00 4.78
N PHE A 95 -13.66 -5.73 4.79
CA PHE A 95 -13.72 -4.86 5.97
C PHE A 95 -14.69 -3.69 5.83
N GLY A 96 -15.27 -3.48 4.66
CA GLY A 96 -16.18 -2.38 4.40
C GLY A 96 -17.53 -2.55 5.11
N GLY A 97 -17.91 -1.56 5.93
CA GLY A 97 -19.24 -1.47 6.51
C GLY A 97 -20.33 -1.09 5.50
N SER A 98 -21.56 -0.90 5.99
CA SER A 98 -22.72 -0.46 5.20
C SER A 98 -22.76 1.05 4.94
N GLY A 99 -21.90 1.82 5.60
CA GLY A 99 -21.80 3.27 5.46
C GLY A 99 -20.99 3.71 4.24
N PRO A 100 -20.84 5.05 4.04
CA PRO A 100 -20.04 5.60 2.96
C PRO A 100 -18.57 5.18 3.02
N ARG A 101 -17.97 4.93 1.86
CA ARG A 101 -16.58 4.44 1.74
C ARG A 101 -15.76 5.41 0.90
N TYR A 102 -14.64 5.87 1.45
CA TYR A 102 -13.74 6.79 0.76
C TYR A 102 -12.33 6.21 0.69
N VAL A 103 -11.68 6.39 -0.46
CA VAL A 103 -10.26 6.06 -0.62
C VAL A 103 -9.49 7.36 -0.67
N TYR A 104 -8.63 7.56 0.30
CA TYR A 104 -7.71 8.71 0.36
C TYR A 104 -6.30 8.22 0.05
N GLY A 105 -5.66 8.78 -0.98
CA GLY A 105 -4.30 8.44 -1.38
C GLY A 105 -3.41 9.67 -1.42
N ILE A 106 -2.16 9.52 -0.94
CA ILE A 106 -1.14 10.57 -0.98
C ILE A 106 -0.06 10.24 -2.01
N SER A 107 0.38 11.20 -2.81
CA SER A 107 1.53 11.05 -3.73
C SER A 107 1.36 9.84 -4.65
N TYR A 108 2.26 8.84 -4.65
CA TYR A 108 2.08 7.59 -5.42
C TYR A 108 0.74 6.88 -5.12
N GLY A 109 0.23 7.01 -3.89
CA GLY A 109 -1.09 6.51 -3.48
C GLY A 109 -2.24 7.10 -4.30
N THR A 110 -2.08 8.29 -4.89
CA THR A 110 -3.07 8.86 -5.83
C THR A 110 -3.15 8.04 -7.12
N GLY A 111 -2.01 7.58 -7.64
CA GLY A 111 -1.95 6.69 -8.79
C GLY A 111 -2.62 5.34 -8.50
N LEU A 112 -2.39 4.79 -7.31
CA LEU A 112 -3.07 3.58 -6.86
C LEU A 112 -4.59 3.78 -6.72
N ALA A 113 -5.05 4.88 -6.13
CA ALA A 113 -6.47 5.20 -6.02
C ALA A 113 -7.14 5.36 -7.39
N LEU A 114 -6.47 6.02 -8.35
CA LEU A 114 -6.95 6.13 -9.73
C LEU A 114 -7.01 4.76 -10.43
N ARG A 115 -5.99 3.92 -10.25
CA ARG A 115 -5.99 2.58 -10.82
C ARG A 115 -7.10 1.71 -10.23
N PHE A 116 -7.35 1.82 -8.94
CA PHE A 116 -8.50 1.22 -8.27
C PHE A 116 -9.82 1.75 -8.84
N GLY A 117 -9.96 3.06 -9.05
CA GLY A 117 -11.12 3.68 -9.69
C GLY A 117 -11.47 3.12 -11.08
N GLN A 118 -10.49 2.56 -11.80
CA GLN A 118 -10.71 1.91 -13.09
C GLN A 118 -11.16 0.44 -13.00
N LEU A 119 -10.96 -0.21 -11.86
CA LEU A 119 -11.03 -1.68 -11.72
C LEU A 119 -12.01 -2.16 -10.65
N HIS A 120 -12.34 -1.31 -9.67
CA HIS A 120 -13.08 -1.70 -8.47
C HIS A 120 -14.44 -2.33 -8.80
N GLN A 121 -14.79 -3.34 -8.02
CA GLN A 121 -16.12 -3.96 -8.04
C GLN A 121 -16.93 -3.48 -6.83
N GLU A 122 -16.25 -3.24 -5.71
CA GLU A 122 -16.88 -2.71 -4.51
C GLU A 122 -17.26 -1.25 -4.68
N ARG A 123 -18.44 -0.88 -4.19
CA ARG A 123 -18.85 0.52 -4.19
C ARG A 123 -17.91 1.33 -3.29
N VAL A 124 -17.43 2.45 -3.85
CA VAL A 124 -16.85 3.56 -3.10
C VAL A 124 -17.58 4.86 -3.46
N ASP A 125 -17.69 5.76 -2.50
CA ASP A 125 -18.43 7.01 -2.62
C ASP A 125 -17.54 8.20 -3.03
N GLY A 126 -16.23 8.04 -2.91
CA GLY A 126 -15.30 9.05 -3.40
C GLY A 126 -13.83 8.63 -3.31
N LEU A 127 -13.03 9.27 -4.16
CA LEU A 127 -11.57 9.22 -4.12
C LEU A 127 -11.07 10.62 -3.73
N VAL A 128 -10.18 10.68 -2.77
CA VAL A 128 -9.44 11.90 -2.42
C VAL A 128 -7.98 11.67 -2.80
N LEU A 129 -7.45 12.57 -3.62
CA LEU A 129 -6.10 12.50 -4.18
C LEU A 129 -5.33 13.72 -3.68
N ASP A 130 -4.30 13.50 -2.88
CA ASP A 130 -3.48 14.54 -2.22
C ASP A 130 -2.01 14.46 -2.67
#